data_AF-A0A853ARZ4-F1
#
_entry.id   AF-A0A853ARZ4-F1
#
_cell.length_a   1.000
_cell.length_b   1.000
_cell.length_c   1.000
_cell.angle_alpha   90.00
_cell.angle_beta   90.00
_cell.angle_gamma   90.00
#
_symmetry.space_group_name_H-M   'P 1'
#
loop_
_entity.id
_entity.type
_entity.pdbx_description
1 polymer ?
#
loop_
_entity_poly.entity_id
_entity_poly.type
_entity_poly.pdbx_seq_one_letter_code
_entity_poly.pdbx_strand_id
1 'polypeptide(L)'
;MTSRTGWRWVVACALVAAATGCGAVRDAGGGPAAPSEPPSTPAEAADHAPARFAAQVLARAREADVDPQLLMAILYNESYKPHDPDAERAWLRLDPDAALGVANMHRPAFDEVKSAHGFADRDWLELPDDPDLAIRAAAWYLHDLAASLPDERSGAHTTAELLALGYNAGPGAMRAVARGATPGPQARSYLDRLRAHWAKAGEALTR
;
A
#
# COMPACT_ATOMS: atom_id res chain seq x y z
N MET A 1 -22.35 10.59 -25.64
CA MET A 1 -22.13 9.17 -25.25
C MET A 1 -20.66 8.87 -25.45
N THR A 2 -19.83 9.13 -24.43
CA THR A 2 -18.39 8.89 -24.47
C THR A 2 -18.08 7.66 -23.61
N SER A 3 -17.41 6.72 -24.26
CA SER A 3 -17.10 5.37 -23.77
C SER A 3 -16.28 5.39 -22.48
N ARG A 4 -16.71 4.60 -21.49
CA ARG A 4 -15.95 4.27 -20.27
C ARG A 4 -14.98 3.14 -20.60
N THR A 5 -13.71 3.47 -20.79
CA THR A 5 -12.65 2.48 -20.95
C THR A 5 -12.27 1.95 -19.57
N GLY A 6 -12.58 0.67 -19.31
CA GLY A 6 -12.19 -0.03 -18.09
C GLY A 6 -10.68 -0.28 -18.06
N TRP A 7 -10.02 0.14 -16.99
CA TRP A 7 -8.58 -0.04 -16.81
C TRP A 7 -8.31 -1.39 -16.13
N ARG A 8 -7.55 -2.25 -16.82
CA ARG A 8 -7.06 -3.54 -16.31
C ARG A 8 -5.61 -3.33 -15.87
N TRP A 9 -5.30 -3.53 -14.59
CA TRP A 9 -3.91 -3.60 -14.13
C TRP A 9 -3.31 -4.91 -14.64
N VAL A 10 -2.35 -4.82 -15.56
CA VAL A 10 -1.44 -5.91 -15.93
C VAL A 10 -0.08 -5.52 -15.39
N VAL A 11 0.34 -6.16 -14.30
CA VAL A 11 1.73 -6.12 -13.85
C VAL A 11 2.52 -6.99 -14.81
N ALA A 12 3.38 -6.38 -15.62
CA ALA A 12 4.31 -7.08 -16.50
C ALA A 12 5.61 -7.36 -15.74
N CYS A 13 5.85 -8.63 -15.40
CA CYS A 13 7.18 -9.10 -15.00
C CYS A 13 8.07 -9.19 -16.24
N ALA A 14 9.08 -8.32 -16.35
CA ALA A 14 10.10 -8.45 -17.39
C ALA A 14 11.13 -9.52 -16.99
N LEU A 15 11.16 -10.62 -17.76
CA LEU A 15 12.24 -11.61 -17.75
C LEU A 15 13.47 -11.01 -18.45
N VAL A 16 14.61 -10.97 -17.76
CA VAL A 16 15.90 -10.69 -18.39
C VAL A 16 16.37 -11.93 -19.12
N ALA A 17 16.44 -11.86 -20.45
CA ALA A 17 17.06 -12.86 -21.30
C ALA A 17 18.56 -12.53 -21.48
N ALA A 18 19.44 -13.45 -21.08
CA ALA A 18 20.85 -13.44 -21.47
C ALA A 18 21.17 -14.67 -22.34
N ALA A 19 21.39 -14.42 -23.63
CA ALA A 19 22.20 -15.26 -24.53
C ALA A 19 23.68 -14.86 -24.32
N THR A 20 24.74 -15.66 -24.46
CA THR A 20 25.00 -16.96 -25.11
C THR A 20 26.38 -17.44 -24.63
N GLY A 21 26.60 -18.75 -24.52
CA GLY A 21 27.95 -19.33 -24.38
C GLY A 21 27.92 -20.85 -24.30
N CYS A 22 28.21 -21.52 -25.42
CA CYS A 22 28.24 -22.97 -25.55
C CYS A 22 29.40 -23.61 -24.74
N GLY A 23 29.08 -24.70 -24.04
CA GLY A 23 30.05 -25.67 -23.50
C GLY A 23 29.32 -26.87 -22.92
N ALA A 24 29.26 -27.97 -23.67
CA ALA A 24 28.67 -29.24 -23.21
C ALA A 24 29.64 -30.00 -22.30
N VAL A 25 29.14 -30.67 -21.24
CA VAL A 25 29.27 -32.12 -20.93
C VAL A 25 28.58 -32.47 -19.57
N ARG A 26 27.51 -33.28 -19.67
CA ARG A 26 26.98 -34.40 -18.84
C ARG A 26 26.78 -34.33 -17.30
N ASP A 27 25.52 -34.63 -16.95
CA ASP A 27 24.96 -35.43 -15.83
C ASP A 27 25.27 -35.09 -14.35
N ALA A 28 24.25 -34.57 -13.64
CA ALA A 28 23.67 -35.19 -12.43
C ALA A 28 22.48 -34.34 -11.93
N GLY A 29 21.41 -35.00 -11.47
CA GLY A 29 20.14 -34.36 -11.09
C GLY A 29 20.23 -33.31 -9.97
N GLY A 30 19.42 -32.28 -10.12
CA GLY A 30 19.15 -31.26 -9.10
C GLY A 30 18.03 -30.36 -9.60
N GLY A 31 16.87 -30.40 -8.95
CA GLY A 31 15.74 -29.52 -9.30
C GLY A 31 16.11 -28.04 -9.13
N PRO A 32 15.42 -27.11 -9.82
CA PRO A 32 15.73 -25.69 -9.72
C PRO A 32 15.44 -25.21 -8.29
N ALA A 33 16.50 -24.81 -7.60
CA ALA A 33 16.42 -24.08 -6.34
C ALA A 33 15.76 -22.72 -6.58
N ALA A 34 14.71 -22.43 -5.81
CA ALA A 34 14.13 -21.10 -5.73
C ALA A 34 15.20 -20.10 -5.24
N PRO A 35 15.21 -18.85 -5.76
CA PRO A 35 16.07 -17.83 -5.20
C PRO A 35 15.65 -17.58 -3.74
N SER A 36 16.58 -17.83 -2.81
CA SER A 36 16.40 -17.51 -1.40
C SER A 36 16.72 -16.03 -1.22
N GLU A 37 15.71 -15.25 -0.81
CA GLU A 37 15.94 -13.89 -0.32
C GLU A 37 16.86 -13.94 0.91
N PRO A 38 17.87 -13.06 1.02
CA PRO A 38 18.73 -13.01 2.19
C PRO A 38 17.89 -12.59 3.42
N PRO A 39 18.09 -13.22 4.59
CA PRO A 39 17.41 -12.80 5.80
C PRO A 39 17.89 -11.41 6.21
N SER A 40 16.98 -10.43 6.25
CA SER A 40 17.27 -9.13 6.86
C SER A 40 17.61 -9.32 8.34
N THR A 41 18.63 -8.61 8.81
CA THR A 41 18.99 -8.66 10.24
C THR A 41 17.88 -8.03 11.10
N PRO A 42 17.64 -8.49 12.34
CA PRO A 42 16.58 -7.95 13.20
C PRO A 42 16.69 -6.43 13.45
N ALA A 43 17.91 -5.89 13.45
CA ALA A 43 18.16 -4.45 13.60
C ALA A 43 17.70 -3.65 12.37
N GLU A 44 17.96 -4.16 11.16
CA GLU A 44 17.53 -3.56 9.90
C GLU A 44 16.01 -3.64 9.75
N ALA A 45 15.39 -4.74 10.18
CA ALA A 45 13.94 -4.89 10.24
C ALA A 45 13.27 -3.94 11.25
N ALA A 46 13.93 -3.65 12.39
CA ALA A 46 13.46 -2.66 13.35
C ALA A 46 13.56 -1.24 12.81
N ASP A 47 14.68 -0.91 12.14
CA ASP A 47 14.90 0.38 11.48
C ASP A 47 13.96 0.63 10.30
N HIS A 48 13.23 -0.37 9.82
CA HIS A 48 12.22 -0.27 8.75
C HIS A 48 10.78 -0.44 9.26
N ALA A 49 10.58 -0.73 10.55
CA ALA A 49 9.25 -0.99 11.09
C ALA A 49 8.39 0.29 11.17
N PRO A 50 7.11 0.25 10.73
CA PRO A 50 6.17 1.37 10.83
C PRO A 50 5.94 1.94 12.23
N ALA A 51 6.24 1.16 13.29
CA ALA A 51 6.09 1.60 14.69
C ALA A 51 6.81 2.92 15.01
N ARG A 52 7.91 3.25 14.31
CA ARG A 52 8.63 4.51 14.49
C ARG A 52 7.77 5.75 14.17
N PHE A 53 6.71 5.58 13.39
CA PHE A 53 5.82 6.65 12.95
C PHE A 53 4.60 6.83 13.85
N ALA A 54 4.55 6.18 15.03
CA ALA A 54 3.37 6.21 15.90
C ALA A 54 2.91 7.64 16.24
N ALA A 55 3.83 8.56 16.53
CA ALA A 55 3.50 9.95 16.82
C ALA A 55 2.87 10.67 15.62
N GLN A 56 3.43 10.51 14.41
CA GLN A 56 2.84 11.04 13.18
C GLN A 56 1.47 10.43 12.91
N VAL A 57 1.33 9.10 13.03
CA VAL A 57 0.05 8.42 12.83
C VAL A 57 -1.03 8.97 13.78
N LEU A 58 -0.73 9.12 15.07
CA LEU A 58 -1.68 9.70 16.03
C LEU A 58 -2.07 11.13 15.65
N ALA A 59 -1.10 11.96 15.27
CA ALA A 59 -1.34 13.35 14.90
C ALA A 59 -2.21 13.46 13.63
N ARG A 60 -1.87 12.71 12.57
CA ARG A 60 -2.57 12.78 11.27
C ARG A 60 -3.89 12.05 11.27
N ALA A 61 -4.02 10.95 12.00
CA ALA A 61 -5.30 10.29 12.18
C ALA A 61 -6.30 11.21 12.89
N ARG A 62 -5.85 11.93 13.94
CA ARG A 62 -6.66 12.94 14.61
C ARG A 62 -7.01 14.12 13.69
N GLU A 63 -6.06 14.58 12.88
CA GLU A 63 -6.28 15.67 11.93
C GLU A 63 -7.38 15.33 10.92
N ALA A 64 -7.38 14.11 10.39
CA ALA A 64 -8.32 13.63 9.39
C ALA A 64 -9.56 12.93 9.96
N ASP A 65 -9.72 12.87 11.29
CA ASP A 65 -10.81 12.15 11.97
C ASP A 65 -10.95 10.68 11.52
N VAL A 66 -9.83 9.95 11.53
CA VAL A 66 -9.78 8.51 11.20
C VAL A 66 -9.22 7.69 12.36
N ASP A 67 -9.50 6.39 12.36
CA ASP A 67 -8.95 5.46 13.36
C ASP A 67 -7.41 5.35 13.19
N PRO A 68 -6.61 5.75 14.20
CA PRO A 68 -5.15 5.66 14.12
C PRO A 68 -4.66 4.20 14.02
N GLN A 69 -5.39 3.25 14.59
CA GLN A 69 -5.02 1.83 14.51
C GLN A 69 -5.20 1.29 13.10
N LEU A 70 -6.25 1.70 12.39
CA LEU A 70 -6.40 1.39 10.96
C LEU A 70 -5.25 1.99 10.14
N LEU A 71 -4.92 3.26 10.36
CA LEU A 71 -3.84 3.91 9.64
C LEU A 71 -2.50 3.21 9.88
N MET A 72 -2.17 2.88 11.13
CA MET A 72 -0.96 2.11 11.45
C MET A 72 -0.97 0.69 10.84
N ALA A 73 -2.12 0.01 10.83
CA ALA A 73 -2.25 -1.31 10.21
C ALA A 73 -2.05 -1.27 8.69
N ILE A 74 -2.48 -0.18 8.03
CA ILE A 74 -2.18 0.05 6.61
C ILE A 74 -0.68 0.24 6.39
N LEU A 75 0.02 1.04 7.21
CA LEU A 75 1.47 1.18 7.07
C LEU A 75 2.20 -0.16 7.23
N TYR A 76 1.75 -1.04 8.12
CA TYR A 76 2.27 -2.41 8.23
C TYR A 76 1.96 -3.28 7.00
N ASN A 77 0.82 -3.09 6.35
CA ASN A 77 0.50 -3.78 5.10
C ASN A 77 1.39 -3.30 3.94
N GLU A 78 1.73 -2.02 3.91
CA GLU A 78 2.56 -1.42 2.86
C GLU A 78 4.06 -1.65 3.06
N SER A 79 4.51 -1.93 4.29
CA SER A 79 5.93 -2.15 4.63
C SER A 79 6.49 -3.52 4.20
N TYR A 80 5.95 -4.16 3.15
CA TYR A 80 6.47 -5.43 2.63
C TYR A 80 7.78 -5.25 1.84
N LYS A 81 8.12 -4.00 1.49
CA LYS A 81 9.37 -3.60 0.84
C LYS A 81 10.02 -2.45 1.65
N PRO A 82 11.35 -2.27 1.55
CA PRO A 82 11.99 -1.05 2.01
C PRO A 82 11.48 0.18 1.22
N HIS A 83 11.31 1.31 1.92
CA HIS A 83 10.91 2.61 1.36
C HIS A 83 12.12 3.55 1.33
N ASP A 84 13.16 3.15 0.62
CA ASP A 84 14.35 3.98 0.41
C ASP A 84 14.05 5.03 -0.69
N PRO A 85 14.27 6.34 -0.42
CA PRO A 85 13.92 7.38 -1.38
C PRO A 85 14.61 7.27 -2.74
N ASP A 86 15.89 6.89 -2.77
CA ASP A 86 16.65 6.79 -4.01
C ASP A 86 16.22 5.57 -4.82
N ALA A 87 15.93 4.45 -4.16
CA ALA A 87 15.36 3.26 -4.78
C ALA A 87 13.97 3.54 -5.37
N GLU A 88 13.10 4.24 -4.66
CA GLU A 88 11.77 4.59 -5.16
C GLU A 88 11.83 5.52 -6.38
N ARG A 89 12.69 6.55 -6.36
CA ARG A 89 12.91 7.40 -7.54
C ARG A 89 13.53 6.66 -8.71
N ALA A 90 14.39 5.67 -8.44
CA ALA A 90 14.93 4.82 -9.49
C ALA A 90 13.84 3.94 -10.11
N TRP A 91 12.94 3.43 -9.29
CA TRP A 91 11.80 2.63 -9.73
C TRP A 91 10.83 3.43 -10.60
N LEU A 92 10.57 4.71 -10.28
CA LEU A 92 9.72 5.58 -11.11
C LEU A 92 10.20 5.75 -12.57
N ARG A 93 11.50 5.60 -12.83
CA ARG A 93 12.04 5.63 -14.20
C ARG A 93 11.62 4.41 -15.02
N LEU A 94 11.25 3.32 -14.35
CA LEU A 94 10.80 2.08 -14.96
C LEU A 94 9.28 1.97 -14.96
N ASP A 95 8.63 2.39 -13.87
CA ASP A 95 7.19 2.41 -13.67
C ASP A 95 6.73 3.80 -13.18
N PRO A 96 6.34 4.70 -14.11
CA PRO A 96 5.91 6.06 -13.79
C PRO A 96 4.63 6.14 -12.93
N ASP A 97 3.88 5.05 -12.82
CA ASP A 97 2.63 4.96 -12.07
C ASP A 97 2.81 4.26 -10.71
N ALA A 98 4.04 3.87 -10.37
CA ALA A 98 4.36 3.21 -9.11
C ALA A 98 4.00 4.08 -7.91
N ALA A 99 3.58 3.46 -6.82
CA ALA A 99 3.23 4.16 -5.59
C ALA A 99 4.47 4.47 -4.73
N LEU A 100 4.40 5.56 -3.95
CA LEU A 100 5.55 6.14 -3.25
C LEU A 100 5.33 6.31 -1.74
N GLY A 101 6.45 6.39 -1.02
CA GLY A 101 6.53 6.67 0.41
C GLY A 101 6.04 5.52 1.28
N VAL A 102 6.13 5.72 2.59
CA VAL A 102 5.82 4.70 3.60
C VAL A 102 4.37 4.22 3.62
N ALA A 103 3.47 4.98 2.97
CA ALA A 103 2.08 4.62 2.81
C ALA A 103 1.77 4.06 1.40
N ASN A 104 2.79 3.90 0.55
CA ASN A 104 2.69 3.34 -0.80
C ASN A 104 1.53 3.98 -1.59
N MET A 105 1.53 5.32 -1.65
CA MET A 105 0.43 6.12 -2.17
C MET A 105 0.60 6.35 -3.68
N HIS A 106 -0.45 6.11 -4.46
CA HIS A 106 -0.47 6.39 -5.89
C HIS A 106 -0.76 7.87 -6.18
N ARG A 107 -0.17 8.39 -7.25
CA ARG A 107 -0.31 9.80 -7.66
C ARG A 107 -1.77 10.27 -7.77
N PRO A 108 -2.70 9.54 -8.43
CA PRO A 108 -4.08 10.02 -8.54
C PRO A 108 -4.77 10.19 -7.18
N ALA A 109 -4.56 9.26 -6.25
CA ALA A 109 -5.11 9.36 -4.91
C ALA A 109 -4.48 10.52 -4.13
N PHE A 110 -3.17 10.74 -4.25
CA PHE A 110 -2.52 11.91 -3.65
C PHE A 110 -3.08 13.22 -4.21
N ASP A 111 -3.21 13.34 -5.54
CA ASP A 111 -3.68 14.56 -6.20
C ASP A 111 -5.14 14.88 -5.81
N GLU A 112 -6.00 13.85 -5.67
CA GLU A 112 -7.38 14.00 -5.15
C GLU A 112 -7.37 14.58 -3.73
N VAL A 113 -6.63 13.96 -2.81
CA VAL A 113 -6.56 14.39 -1.40
C VAL A 113 -5.94 15.79 -1.28
N LYS A 114 -4.85 16.04 -2.01
CA LYS A 114 -4.16 17.33 -2.08
C LYS A 114 -5.12 18.46 -2.46
N SER A 115 -6.00 18.21 -3.43
CA SER A 115 -6.98 19.19 -3.90
C SER A 115 -8.06 19.54 -2.86
N ALA A 116 -8.33 18.62 -1.93
CA ALA A 116 -9.40 18.73 -0.95
C ALA A 116 -8.95 19.23 0.44
N HIS A 117 -7.72 18.91 0.88
CA HIS A 117 -7.36 18.96 2.32
C HIS A 117 -6.19 19.87 2.71
N GLY A 118 -5.90 20.90 1.91
CA GLY A 118 -5.08 22.03 2.39
C GLY A 118 -3.57 21.78 2.47
N PHE A 119 -3.02 21.03 1.52
CA PHE A 119 -1.58 20.94 1.25
C PHE A 119 -1.29 21.01 -0.25
N ALA A 120 -1.99 21.93 -0.94
CA ALA A 120 -1.96 22.11 -2.39
C ALA A 120 -0.60 22.54 -2.97
N ASP A 121 0.33 22.98 -2.12
CA ASP A 121 1.71 23.31 -2.45
C ASP A 121 2.64 22.09 -2.47
N ARG A 122 2.19 20.94 -1.96
CA ARG A 122 3.00 19.71 -1.88
C ARG A 122 2.93 18.87 -3.15
N ASP A 123 3.98 18.16 -3.48
CA ASP A 123 4.10 17.27 -4.63
C ASP A 123 4.14 15.81 -4.20
N TRP A 124 3.53 14.95 -5.02
CA TRP A 124 3.55 13.51 -4.80
C TRP A 124 4.97 12.91 -4.81
N LEU A 125 5.91 13.53 -5.53
CA LEU A 125 7.31 13.13 -5.56
C LEU A 125 8.05 13.41 -4.25
N GLU A 126 7.46 14.16 -3.31
CA GLU A 126 8.04 14.39 -1.98
C GLU A 126 7.78 13.23 -1.00
N LEU A 127 6.82 12.34 -1.32
CA LEU A 127 6.41 11.26 -0.40
C LEU A 127 7.54 10.33 0.08
N PRO A 128 8.56 9.99 -0.74
CA PRO A 128 9.68 9.19 -0.26
C PRO A 128 10.51 9.91 0.82
N ASP A 129 10.67 11.24 0.71
CA ASP A 129 11.51 12.04 1.62
C ASP A 129 10.75 12.60 2.82
N ASP A 130 9.42 12.71 2.72
CA ASP A 130 8.56 13.22 3.77
C ASP A 130 7.53 12.15 4.22
N PRO A 131 7.92 11.27 5.15
CA PRO A 131 7.01 10.28 5.72
C PRO A 131 5.79 10.89 6.41
N ASP A 132 5.90 12.11 6.98
CA ASP A 132 4.74 12.77 7.62
C ASP A 132 3.72 13.19 6.57
N LEU A 133 4.17 13.71 5.41
CA LEU A 133 3.30 13.97 4.26
C LEU A 133 2.63 12.68 3.75
N ALA A 134 3.39 11.58 3.62
CA ALA A 134 2.83 10.30 3.19
C ALA A 134 1.73 9.80 4.13
N ILE A 135 1.96 9.89 5.44
CA ILE A 135 0.99 9.50 6.47
C ILE A 135 -0.21 10.46 6.48
N ARG A 136 0.01 11.76 6.31
CA ARG A 136 -1.05 12.78 6.23
C ARG A 136 -1.95 12.55 5.02
N ALA A 137 -1.36 12.29 3.85
CA ALA A 137 -2.11 11.98 2.64
C ALA A 137 -2.92 10.69 2.79
N ALA A 138 -2.34 9.65 3.39
CA ALA A 138 -3.05 8.40 3.66
C ALA A 138 -4.23 8.59 4.64
N ALA A 139 -4.05 9.39 5.70
CA ALA A 139 -5.09 9.68 6.67
C ALA A 139 -6.29 10.39 6.01
N TRP A 140 -6.04 11.42 5.21
CA TRP A 140 -7.10 12.13 4.49
C TRP A 140 -7.73 11.29 3.38
N TYR A 141 -6.97 10.40 2.72
CA TYR A 141 -7.57 9.46 1.77
C TYR A 141 -8.56 8.51 2.46
N LEU A 142 -8.23 8.02 3.66
CA LEU A 142 -9.14 7.19 4.46
C LEU A 142 -10.39 7.97 4.89
N HIS A 143 -10.25 9.25 5.23
CA HIS A 143 -11.37 10.14 5.52
C HIS A 143 -12.33 10.23 4.32
N ASP A 144 -11.81 10.49 3.13
CA ASP A 144 -12.60 10.60 1.90
C ASP A 144 -13.27 9.28 1.54
N LEU A 145 -12.57 8.15 1.73
CA LEU A 145 -13.13 6.83 1.58
C LEU A 145 -14.31 6.61 2.54
N ALA A 146 -14.17 7.01 3.81
CA ALA A 146 -15.24 6.89 4.81
C ALA A 146 -16.47 7.72 4.43
N ALA A 147 -16.26 8.96 3.95
CA ALA A 147 -17.34 9.81 3.46
C ALA A 147 -18.05 9.23 2.21
N SER A 148 -17.39 8.35 1.46
CA SER A 148 -17.94 7.74 0.24
C SER A 148 -18.64 6.39 0.47
N LEU A 149 -18.65 5.87 1.70
CA LEU A 149 -19.35 4.63 2.03
C LEU A 149 -20.87 4.79 1.88
N PRO A 150 -21.59 3.75 1.41
CA PRO A 150 -23.05 3.79 1.37
C PRO A 150 -23.64 3.69 2.78
N ASP A 151 -24.74 4.39 3.02
CA ASP A 151 -25.49 4.34 4.29
C ASP A 151 -26.01 2.93 4.58
N GLU A 152 -26.60 2.29 3.57
CA GLU A 152 -27.04 0.90 3.64
C GLU A 152 -25.91 -0.05 3.23
N ARG A 153 -25.50 -0.89 4.19
CA ARG A 153 -24.47 -1.92 4.02
C ARG A 153 -25.08 -3.29 4.24
N SER A 154 -24.73 -4.24 3.38
CA SER A 154 -25.26 -5.61 3.40
C SER A 154 -24.17 -6.68 3.59
N GLY A 155 -22.90 -6.27 3.67
CA GLY A 155 -21.75 -7.16 3.83
C GLY A 155 -21.34 -7.42 5.28
N ALA A 156 -20.52 -8.46 5.48
CA ALA A 156 -19.96 -8.85 6.78
C ALA A 156 -18.71 -8.04 7.19
N HIS A 157 -18.24 -7.14 6.33
CA HIS A 157 -17.01 -6.40 6.55
C HIS A 157 -17.20 -5.23 7.49
N THR A 158 -16.25 -5.04 8.39
CA THR A 158 -16.23 -3.88 9.28
C THR A 158 -15.92 -2.60 8.49
N THR A 159 -16.19 -1.43 9.07
CA THR A 159 -15.78 -0.16 8.45
C THR A 159 -14.27 -0.13 8.18
N ALA A 160 -13.45 -0.54 9.13
CA ALA A 160 -11.99 -0.61 8.95
C ALA A 160 -11.57 -1.49 7.77
N GLU A 161 -12.19 -2.66 7.60
CA GLU A 161 -11.93 -3.55 6.47
C GLU A 161 -12.37 -2.93 5.13
N LEU A 162 -13.52 -2.26 5.10
CA LEU A 162 -13.98 -1.58 3.90
C LEU A 162 -13.05 -0.43 3.50
N LEU A 163 -12.59 0.37 4.47
CA LEU A 163 -11.63 1.45 4.22
C LEU A 163 -10.28 0.90 3.75
N ALA A 164 -9.77 -0.16 4.36
CA ALA A 164 -8.56 -0.84 3.89
C ALA A 164 -8.71 -1.41 2.46
N LEU A 165 -9.88 -1.94 2.12
CA LEU A 165 -10.23 -2.33 0.74
C LEU A 165 -10.22 -1.12 -0.20
N GLY A 166 -10.80 0.00 0.23
CA GLY A 166 -10.80 1.25 -0.54
C GLY A 166 -9.40 1.78 -0.76
N TYR A 167 -8.53 1.65 0.24
CA TYR A 167 -7.13 2.02 0.15
C TYR A 167 -6.39 1.16 -0.90
N ASN A 168 -6.53 -0.16 -0.82
CA ASN A 168 -5.82 -1.09 -1.69
C ASN A 168 -6.38 -1.19 -3.12
N ALA A 169 -7.71 -1.14 -3.28
CA ALA A 169 -8.40 -1.46 -4.53
C ALA A 169 -9.29 -0.32 -5.04
N GLY A 170 -9.29 0.82 -4.37
CA GLY A 170 -10.02 2.02 -4.74
C GLY A 170 -11.48 2.09 -4.25
N PRO A 171 -12.10 3.28 -4.30
CA PRO A 171 -13.45 3.52 -3.76
C PRO A 171 -14.55 2.71 -4.45
N GLY A 172 -14.35 2.36 -5.73
CA GLY A 172 -15.29 1.54 -6.49
C GLY A 172 -15.41 0.11 -5.95
N ALA A 173 -14.27 -0.54 -5.70
CA ALA A 173 -14.21 -1.89 -5.14
C ALA A 173 -14.78 -1.91 -3.72
N MET A 174 -14.39 -0.95 -2.88
CA MET A 174 -14.94 -0.77 -1.54
C MET A 174 -16.47 -0.69 -1.56
N ARG A 175 -17.06 0.19 -2.38
CA ARG A 175 -18.52 0.35 -2.45
C ARG A 175 -19.23 -0.88 -3.00
N ALA A 176 -18.61 -1.61 -3.93
CA ALA A 176 -19.17 -2.88 -4.40
C ALA A 176 -19.21 -3.91 -3.27
N VAL A 177 -18.12 -4.05 -2.51
CA VAL A 177 -18.04 -4.97 -1.37
C VAL A 177 -18.98 -4.54 -0.24
N ALA A 178 -19.10 -3.25 0.04
CA ALA A 178 -20.03 -2.72 1.04
C ALA A 178 -21.50 -3.10 0.74
N ARG A 179 -21.84 -3.26 -0.54
CA ARG A 179 -23.15 -3.74 -1.03
C ARG A 179 -23.25 -5.26 -1.19
N GLY A 180 -22.29 -6.02 -0.67
CA GLY A 180 -22.33 -7.48 -0.61
C GLY A 180 -21.58 -8.20 -1.73
N ALA A 181 -20.82 -7.51 -2.57
CA ALA A 181 -19.92 -8.18 -3.51
C ALA A 181 -18.77 -8.89 -2.77
N THR A 182 -18.33 -10.05 -3.27
CA THR A 182 -17.17 -10.76 -2.73
C THR A 182 -15.87 -10.08 -3.17
N PRO A 183 -14.94 -9.74 -2.26
CA PRO A 183 -13.64 -9.20 -2.64
C PRO A 183 -12.85 -10.21 -3.49
N GLY A 184 -12.06 -9.73 -4.46
CA GLY A 184 -11.16 -10.57 -5.27
C GLY A 184 -9.98 -11.14 -4.47
N PRO A 185 -9.16 -12.04 -5.05
CA PRO A 185 -8.05 -12.69 -4.33
C PRO A 185 -7.03 -11.73 -3.72
N GLN A 186 -6.59 -10.70 -4.46
CA GLN A 186 -5.64 -9.72 -3.93
C GLN A 186 -6.22 -8.94 -2.75
N ALA A 187 -7.46 -8.47 -2.92
CA ALA A 187 -8.22 -7.74 -1.92
C ALA A 187 -8.43 -8.57 -0.63
N ARG A 188 -8.72 -9.87 -0.74
CA ARG A 188 -8.80 -10.78 0.42
C ARG A 188 -7.45 -10.93 1.11
N SER A 189 -6.38 -11.16 0.35
CA SER A 189 -5.02 -11.26 0.91
C SER A 189 -4.61 -9.98 1.66
N TYR A 190 -5.01 -8.81 1.14
CA TYR A 190 -4.79 -7.54 1.82
C TYR A 190 -5.53 -7.45 3.17
N LEU A 191 -6.79 -7.87 3.21
CA LEU A 191 -7.58 -7.93 4.45
C LEU A 191 -7.01 -8.93 5.46
N ASP A 192 -6.51 -10.07 5.00
CA ASP A 192 -5.91 -11.07 5.88
C ASP A 192 -4.62 -10.54 6.52
N ARG A 193 -3.78 -9.81 5.76
CA ARG A 193 -2.63 -9.11 6.32
C ARG A 193 -3.04 -8.00 7.29
N LEU A 194 -4.09 -7.23 6.96
CA LEU A 194 -4.60 -6.18 7.84
C LEU A 194 -5.00 -6.76 9.20
N ARG A 195 -5.75 -7.86 9.20
CA ARG A 195 -6.16 -8.58 10.42
C ARG A 195 -4.96 -9.10 11.20
N ALA A 196 -3.97 -9.67 10.51
CA ALA A 196 -2.74 -10.15 11.14
C ALA A 196 -1.92 -9.02 11.78
N HIS A 197 -1.96 -7.81 11.21
CA HIS A 197 -1.25 -6.64 11.72
C HIS A 197 -2.05 -5.85 12.77
N TRP A 198 -3.34 -6.12 12.95
CA TRP A 198 -4.22 -5.28 13.78
C TRP A 198 -3.73 -5.11 15.22
N ALA A 199 -3.39 -6.21 15.91
CA ALA A 199 -2.89 -6.15 17.29
C ALA A 199 -1.55 -5.40 17.38
N LYS A 200 -0.62 -5.73 16.47
CA LYS A 200 0.70 -5.08 16.38
C LYS A 200 0.59 -3.57 16.13
N ALA A 201 -0.37 -3.15 15.31
CA ALA A 201 -0.68 -1.75 15.05
C ALA A 201 -1.17 -1.03 16.31
N GLY A 202 -2.07 -1.65 17.09
CA GLY A 202 -2.53 -1.11 18.37
C GLY A 202 -1.41 -0.97 19.40
N GLU A 203 -0.57 -2.01 19.54
CA GLU A 203 0.59 -1.98 20.43
C GLU A 203 1.56 -0.83 20.09
N ALA A 204 1.81 -0.59 18.80
CA ALA A 204 2.71 0.48 18.36
C ALA A 204 2.24 1.89 18.78
N LEU A 205 0.93 2.09 18.97
CA LEU A 205 0.32 3.39 19.29
C LEU A 205 0.20 3.67 20.80
N THR A 206 0.56 2.70 21.65
CA THR A 206 0.44 2.80 23.11
C THR A 206 1.79 3.01 23.82
N ARG A 207 2.87 3.10 23.05
CA ARG A 207 4.23 3.29 23.57
C ARG A 207 4.56 4.74 23.87
#